data_AF-A0A3M1RGA7-F1
#
_entry.id   AF-A0A3M1RGA7-F1
#
_cell.length_a   1.000
_cell.length_b   1.000
_cell.length_c   1.000
_cell.angle_alpha   90.00
_cell.angle_beta   90.00
_cell.angle_gamma   90.00
#
_symmetry.space_group_name_H-M   'P 1'
#
loop_
_entity.id
_entity.type
_entity.pdbx_description
1 polymer ?
#
loop_
_entity_poly.entity_id
_entity_poly.type
_entity_poly.pdbx_seq_one_letter_code
_entity_poly.pdbx_strand_id
1 'polypeptide(L)' 'MGTEADIIEIKQYLRELDRKVDELLEEKEIVSIMRLSEKALSGFVSEEPEIYSIKDLKVRYR' A
#
# COMPACT_ATOMS: atom_id res chain seq x y z
N MET A 1 -26.91 -22.01 -26.75
CA MET A 1 -27.13 -21.38 -25.43
C MET A 1 -25.90 -21.45 -24.50
N GLY A 2 -24.70 -21.85 -24.97
CA GLY A 2 -23.47 -21.81 -24.14
C GLY A 2 -22.64 -20.55 -24.38
N THR A 3 -22.41 -20.20 -25.65
CA THR A 3 -21.51 -19.12 -26.05
C THR A 3 -21.87 -17.74 -25.51
N GLU A 4 -23.15 -17.42 -25.37
CA GLU A 4 -23.58 -16.11 -24.85
C GLU A 4 -23.36 -15.98 -23.33
N ALA A 5 -23.56 -17.08 -22.59
CA ALA A 5 -23.26 -17.15 -21.16
C ALA A 5 -21.75 -17.02 -20.92
N ASP A 6 -20.94 -17.73 -21.71
CA ASP A 6 -19.48 -17.66 -21.64
C ASP A 6 -18.98 -16.24 -21.92
N ILE A 7 -19.56 -15.54 -22.90
CA ILE A 7 -19.20 -14.14 -23.21
C ILE A 7 -19.56 -13.20 -22.04
N ILE A 8 -20.68 -13.42 -21.36
CA ILE A 8 -21.06 -12.61 -20.19
C ILE A 8 -20.07 -12.83 -19.04
N GLU A 9 -19.71 -14.09 -18.79
CA GLU A 9 -18.76 -14.45 -17.73
C GLU A 9 -17.36 -13.85 -18.01
N ILE A 10 -16.86 -13.97 -19.24
CA ILE A 10 -15.59 -13.36 -19.64
C ILE A 10 -15.61 -11.83 -19.42
N LYS A 11 -16.71 -11.16 -19.78
CA LYS A 11 -16.85 -9.71 -19.55
C LYS A 11 -16.84 -9.34 -18.06
N GLN A 12 -17.40 -10.18 -17.20
CA GLN A 12 -17.38 -9.97 -15.75
C GLN A 12 -15.95 -10.11 -15.21
N TYR A 13 -15.23 -11.16 -15.59
CA TYR A 13 -13.83 -11.33 -15.20
C TYR A 13 -12.94 -10.18 -15.68
N LEU A 14 -13.14 -9.70 -16.92
CA LEU A 14 -12.40 -8.56 -17.43
C LEU A 14 -12.64 -7.30 -16.59
N ARG A 15 -13.87 -7.02 -16.16
CA ARG A 15 -14.17 -5.89 -15.27
C ARG A 15 -13.61 -6.06 -13.86
N GLU A 16 -13.48 -7.28 -13.38
CA GLU A 16 -12.80 -7.55 -12.10
C GLU A 16 -11.30 -7.37 -12.22
N LEU A 17 -10.70 -7.82 -13.32
CA LEU A 17 -9.28 -7.62 -13.59
C LEU A 17 -8.95 -6.13 -13.72
N ASP A 18 -9.78 -5.37 -14.44
CA ASP A 18 -9.61 -3.92 -14.61
C ASP A 18 -9.57 -3.21 -13.25
N ARG A 19 -10.56 -3.48 -12.38
CA ARG A 19 -10.60 -2.93 -11.01
C ARG A 19 -9.38 -3.29 -10.18
N LYS A 20 -8.93 -4.55 -10.22
CA LYS A 20 -7.74 -4.99 -9.47
C LYS A 20 -6.46 -4.34 -10.00
N VAL A 21 -6.38 -4.09 -11.30
CA VAL A 21 -5.23 -3.38 -11.88
C VAL A 21 -5.21 -1.92 -11.42
N ASP A 22 -6.36 -1.26 -11.38
CA ASP A 22 -6.47 0.11 -10.86
C ASP A 22 -6.06 0.19 -9.38
N GLU A 23 -6.54 -0.73 -8.54
CA GLU A 23 -6.16 -0.82 -7.12
C GLU A 23 -4.63 -1.00 -6.95
N LEU A 24 -4.02 -1.91 -7.72
CA LEU A 24 -2.58 -2.14 -7.68
C LEU A 24 -1.77 -0.92 -8.15
N LEU A 25 -2.28 -0.16 -9.11
CA LEU A 25 -1.65 1.08 -9.57
C LEU A 25 -1.69 2.14 -8.48
N GLU A 26 -2.84 2.34 -7.83
CA GLU A 26 -3.01 3.28 -6.73
C GLU A 26 -2.06 2.96 -5.56
N GLU A 27 -2.01 1.68 -5.12
CA GLU A 27 -1.09 1.25 -4.06
C GLU A 27 0.37 1.54 -4.41
N LYS A 28 0.76 1.28 -5.66
CA LYS A 28 2.12 1.54 -6.14
C LYS A 28 2.44 3.03 -6.13
N GLU A 29 1.50 3.88 -6.53
CA GLU A 29 1.67 5.33 -6.51
C GLU A 29 1.84 5.84 -5.08
N ILE A 30 1.01 5.37 -4.14
CA ILE A 30 1.11 5.69 -2.71
C ILE A 30 2.49 5.34 -2.18
N VAL A 31 2.96 4.10 -2.39
CA VAL A 31 4.29 3.66 -1.94
C VAL A 31 5.40 4.50 -2.56
N SER A 32 5.24 4.89 -3.83
CA SER A 32 6.23 5.70 -4.53
C SER A 32 6.32 7.11 -3.95
N ILE A 33 5.18 7.73 -3.64
CA ILE A 33 5.12 9.02 -2.95
C ILE A 33 5.74 8.91 -1.56
N MET A 34 5.37 7.88 -0.78
CA MET A 34 5.92 7.66 0.57
C MET A 34 7.45 7.59 0.55
N ARG A 35 8.04 6.81 -0.36
CA ARG A 35 9.50 6.69 -0.50
C ARG A 35 10.15 8.01 -0.92
N LEU A 36 9.50 8.76 -1.79
CA LEU A 36 10.00 10.06 -2.22
C LEU A 36 9.99 11.06 -1.05
N SER A 37 8.91 11.08 -0.28
CA SER A 37 8.79 11.88 0.95
C SER A 37 9.82 11.49 1.99
N GLU A 38 10.00 10.20 2.25
CA GLU A 38 11.03 9.67 3.17
C GLU A 38 12.42 10.18 2.77
N LYS A 39 12.78 10.03 1.48
CA LYS A 39 14.08 10.51 0.98
C LYS A 39 14.22 12.02 1.11
N ALA A 40 13.20 12.78 0.75
CA ALA A 40 13.22 14.24 0.79
C ALA A 40 13.31 14.78 2.22
N LEU A 41 12.65 14.12 3.18
CA LEU A 41 12.60 14.54 4.58
C LEU A 41 13.63 13.85 5.47
N SER A 42 14.42 12.92 4.94
CA SER A 42 15.40 12.14 5.71
C SER A 42 16.32 12.99 6.59
N GLY A 43 16.83 14.11 6.07
CA GLY A 43 17.65 15.05 6.84
C GLY A 43 16.89 15.69 8.00
N PHE A 44 15.69 16.20 7.74
CA PHE A 44 14.83 16.82 8.76
C PHE A 44 14.50 15.84 9.89
N VAL A 45 14.06 14.62 9.54
CA VAL A 45 13.70 13.59 10.52
C VAL A 45 14.93 13.07 11.29
N SER A 46 16.11 13.02 10.65
CA SER A 46 17.33 12.56 11.31
C SER A 46 17.85 13.49 12.40
N GLU A 47 17.44 14.76 12.38
CA GLU A 47 17.78 15.75 13.40
C GLU A 47 16.78 15.77 14.57
N GLU A 48 15.66 15.05 14.46
CA GLU A 48 14.67 14.99 15.53
C GLU A 48 15.21 14.21 16.74
N PRO A 49 15.04 14.75 17.97
CA PRO A 49 15.46 14.05 19.18
C PRO A 49 14.62 12.80 19.44
N GLU A 50 15.24 11.74 19.93
CA GLU A 50 14.54 10.53 20.38
C GLU A 50 13.72 10.84 21.64
N ILE A 51 12.39 11.03 21.48
CA ILE A 51 11.47 11.37 22.57
C ILE A 51 10.93 10.16 23.34
N TYR A 52 11.04 8.96 22.76
CA TYR A 52 10.68 7.69 23.40
C TYR A 52 11.69 6.62 23.01
N SER A 53 12.14 5.85 24.00
CA SER A 53 13.10 4.77 23.84
C SER A 53 12.55 3.45 24.38
N ILE A 54 13.22 2.34 24.05
CA ILE A 54 12.93 1.03 24.64
C ILE A 54 13.01 1.06 26.18
N LYS A 55 13.80 1.96 26.76
CA LYS A 55 13.93 2.10 28.22
C LYS A 55 12.65 2.65 28.86
N ASP A 56 11.82 3.36 28.11
CA ASP A 56 10.55 3.92 28.57
C ASP A 56 9.42 2.90 28.57
N LEU A 57 9.63 1.71 27.98
CA LEU A 57 8.68 0.61 27.99
C LEU A 57 8.50 0.08 29.43
N LYS A 58 7.38 0.44 30.05
CA LYS A 58 6.99 0.00 31.41
C LYS A 58 6.56 -1.46 31.50
N VAL A 59 6.56 -2.20 30.38
CA VAL A 59 6.01 -3.56 30.31
C VAL A 59 7.14 -4.53 29.95
N ARG A 60 7.48 -5.43 30.88
CA ARG A 60 8.27 -6.62 30.58
C ARG A 60 7.31 -7.74 30.20
N TYR A 61 7.32 -8.18 28.94
CA TYR A 61 6.76 -9.48 28.59
C TYR A 61 7.60 -10.55 29.31
N ARG A 62 6.92 -11.43 30.07
CA ARG A 62 7.49 -12.64 30.68
C ARG A 62 7.23 -13.82 29.76
#